data_AF-A0A838J7D8-F1
#
_entry.id   AF-A0A838J7D8-F1
#
_cell.length_a   1.000
_cell.length_b   1.000
_cell.length_c   1.000
_cell.angle_alpha   90.00
_cell.angle_beta   90.00
_cell.angle_gamma   90.00
#
_symmetry.space_group_name_H-M   'P 1'
#
loop_
_entity.id
_entity.type
_entity.pdbx_description
1 polymer ?
#
loop_
_entity_poly.entity_id
_entity_poly.type
_entity_poly.pdbx_seq_one_letter_code
_entity_poly.pdbx_strand_id
1 'polypeptide(L)'
;MQQPQYDEQLWFTQEGCDEKHFLQGNPHTFHGRMAAWCPREQAGLCVSKSEMLECSLATRYWVQGFLSGNEPAYPVDDDGYLEDDDPRIKKWRAAIQLFAKTGLWVDHERVCERCGKELLPSSPAGLICERCLEDGIE
;
A
#
# COMPACT_ATOMS: atom_id res chain seq x y z
N MET A 1 -12.51 29.16 4.92
CA MET A 1 -11.59 28.06 4.55
C MET A 1 -11.72 27.87 3.05
N GLN A 2 -10.62 27.92 2.31
CA GLN A 2 -10.62 27.72 0.86
C GLN A 2 -10.69 26.21 0.58
N GLN A 3 -11.58 25.76 -0.30
CA GLN A 3 -11.61 24.35 -0.69
C GLN A 3 -10.27 23.98 -1.34
N PRO A 4 -9.69 22.83 -0.98
CA PRO A 4 -8.45 22.39 -1.61
C PRO A 4 -8.70 22.16 -3.10
N GLN A 5 -7.82 22.69 -3.93
CA GLN A 5 -7.82 22.39 -5.35
C GLN A 5 -7.40 20.94 -5.55
N TYR A 6 -8.21 20.15 -6.25
CA TYR A 6 -7.91 18.77 -6.62
C TYR A 6 -8.09 18.57 -8.13
N ASP A 7 -7.33 17.64 -8.71
CA ASP A 7 -7.46 17.26 -10.11
C ASP A 7 -8.55 16.19 -10.25
N GLU A 8 -9.64 16.53 -10.92
CA GLU A 8 -10.77 15.62 -11.13
C GLU A 8 -10.41 14.38 -11.95
N GLN A 9 -9.30 14.41 -12.71
CA GLN A 9 -8.82 13.23 -13.42
C GLN A 9 -8.19 12.21 -12.49
N LEU A 10 -7.72 12.59 -11.30
CA LEU A 10 -7.06 11.69 -10.35
C LEU A 10 -8.05 11.04 -9.38
N TRP A 11 -9.20 10.60 -9.89
CA TRP A 11 -10.27 10.03 -9.07
C TRP A 11 -10.13 8.52 -8.78
N PHE A 12 -10.65 8.09 -7.63
CA PHE A 12 -10.88 6.69 -7.25
C PHE A 12 -12.09 6.53 -6.33
N THR A 13 -12.55 5.29 -6.12
CA THR A 13 -13.56 4.90 -5.13
C THR A 13 -12.96 3.92 -4.12
N GLN A 14 -13.57 3.83 -2.92
CA GLN A 14 -13.15 2.92 -1.86
C GLN A 14 -14.37 2.42 -1.08
N GLU A 15 -14.21 1.34 -0.30
CA GLU A 15 -15.27 0.87 0.59
C GLU A 15 -15.65 1.91 1.64
N GLY A 16 -16.93 1.95 2.02
CA GLY A 16 -17.45 2.85 3.05
C GLY A 16 -17.75 4.29 2.58
N CYS A 17 -17.47 4.63 1.31
CA CYS A 17 -17.86 5.91 0.72
C CYS A 17 -18.14 5.78 -0.78
N ASP A 18 -19.41 5.95 -1.17
CA ASP A 18 -19.88 5.76 -2.55
C ASP A 18 -19.44 6.87 -3.53
N GLU A 19 -18.73 7.89 -3.05
CA GLU A 19 -18.32 9.05 -3.84
C GLU A 19 -16.87 8.93 -4.33
N LYS A 20 -16.54 9.73 -5.34
CA LYS A 20 -15.17 9.85 -5.84
C LYS A 20 -14.28 10.59 -4.84
N HIS A 21 -13.09 10.05 -4.65
CA HIS A 21 -11.98 10.66 -3.92
C HIS A 21 -10.90 11.05 -4.91
N PHE A 22 -10.09 12.06 -4.59
CA PHE A 22 -9.09 12.60 -5.52
C PHE A 22 -7.70 12.58 -4.92
N LEU A 23 -6.72 12.00 -5.62
CA LEU A 23 -5.35 11.96 -5.15
C LEU A 23 -4.71 13.35 -5.12
N GLN A 24 -3.90 13.59 -4.09
CA GLN A 24 -3.22 14.87 -3.85
C GLN A 24 -1.70 14.75 -3.79
N GLY A 25 -1.14 13.57 -3.45
CA GLY A 25 0.31 13.40 -3.41
C GLY A 25 0.82 12.47 -2.32
N ASN A 26 2.01 12.77 -1.80
CA ASN A 26 2.64 12.03 -0.71
C ASN A 26 2.24 12.63 0.65
N PRO A 27 1.65 11.85 1.58
CA PRO A 27 1.32 12.32 2.93
C PRO A 27 2.53 12.33 3.88
N HIS A 28 3.71 11.89 3.42
CA HIS A 28 4.93 11.72 4.21
C HIS A 28 4.76 10.78 5.41
N THR A 29 3.97 9.72 5.23
CA THR A 29 3.74 8.66 6.23
C THR A 29 4.44 7.36 5.79
N PHE A 30 3.83 6.20 6.08
CA PHE A 30 4.31 4.89 5.61
C PHE A 30 4.41 4.82 4.08
N HIS A 31 5.35 4.00 3.60
CA HIS A 31 5.52 3.73 2.18
C HIS A 31 4.22 3.23 1.53
N GLY A 32 3.96 3.72 0.33
CA GLY A 32 2.80 3.40 -0.49
C GLY A 32 1.51 4.12 -0.09
N ARG A 33 1.50 4.87 1.02
CA ARG A 33 0.38 5.74 1.38
C ARG A 33 0.35 6.98 0.51
N MET A 34 -0.83 7.30 0.01
CA MET A 34 -1.10 8.43 -0.86
C MET A 34 -2.12 9.34 -0.16
N ALA A 35 -1.89 10.64 -0.20
CA ALA A 35 -2.83 11.63 0.27
C ALA A 35 -3.96 11.77 -0.74
N ALA A 36 -5.19 11.90 -0.24
CA ALA A 36 -6.38 12.09 -1.05
C ALA A 36 -7.36 13.06 -0.38
N TRP A 37 -8.34 13.51 -1.15
CA TRP A 37 -9.44 14.36 -0.70
C TRP A 37 -10.80 13.71 -0.96
N CYS A 38 -11.68 13.76 0.05
CA CYS A 38 -13.08 13.39 -0.08
C CYS A 38 -13.95 14.65 -0.11
N PRO A 39 -14.61 14.99 -1.23
CA PRO A 39 -15.49 16.15 -1.29
C PRO A 39 -16.75 15.99 -0.43
N ARG A 40 -17.26 14.78 -0.26
CA ARG A 40 -18.46 14.52 0.55
C ARG A 40 -18.23 14.88 2.02
N GLU A 41 -17.14 14.38 2.58
CA GLU A 41 -16.78 14.60 3.99
C GLU A 41 -16.02 15.92 4.21
N GLN A 42 -15.68 16.63 3.12
CA GLN A 42 -14.83 17.83 3.15
C GLN A 42 -13.54 17.60 3.98
N ALA A 43 -12.91 16.43 3.78
CA ALA A 43 -11.78 15.99 4.58
C ALA A 43 -10.69 15.31 3.73
N GLY A 44 -9.44 15.47 4.18
CA GLY A 44 -8.29 14.74 3.65
C GLY A 44 -8.21 13.34 4.28
N LEU A 45 -7.71 12.39 3.50
CA LEU A 45 -7.50 11.01 3.92
C LEU A 45 -6.19 10.47 3.35
N CYS A 46 -5.73 9.35 3.90
CA CYS A 46 -4.62 8.58 3.33
C CYS A 46 -5.16 7.26 2.81
N VAL A 47 -4.62 6.79 1.68
CA VAL A 47 -5.06 5.56 1.01
C VAL A 47 -3.86 4.82 0.43
N SER A 48 -3.95 3.50 0.38
CA SER A 48 -3.05 2.59 -0.32
C SER A 48 -3.77 2.01 -1.54
N LYS A 49 -3.01 1.55 -2.55
CA LYS A 49 -3.58 1.02 -3.80
C LYS A 49 -4.59 -0.12 -3.59
N SER A 50 -4.38 -0.97 -2.59
CA SER A 50 -5.26 -2.08 -2.23
C SER A 50 -6.62 -1.65 -1.65
N GLU A 51 -6.73 -0.42 -1.16
CA GLU A 51 -7.99 0.15 -0.65
C GLU A 51 -8.81 0.82 -1.77
N MET A 52 -8.24 0.95 -2.98
CA MET A 52 -8.91 1.53 -4.14
C MET A 52 -9.69 0.45 -4.90
N LEU A 53 -10.99 0.64 -5.08
CA LEU A 53 -11.86 -0.28 -5.82
C LEU A 53 -11.82 0.01 -7.33
N GLU A 54 -12.29 1.20 -7.71
CA GLU A 54 -12.25 1.69 -9.08
C GLU A 54 -11.45 2.98 -9.16
N CYS A 55 -10.84 3.25 -10.30
CA CYS A 55 -10.12 4.48 -10.52
C CYS A 55 -10.04 4.85 -12.00
N SER A 56 -9.74 6.12 -12.25
CA SER A 56 -9.48 6.60 -13.60
C SER A 56 -8.19 6.01 -14.18
N LEU A 57 -8.03 6.11 -15.51
CA LEU A 57 -6.78 5.76 -16.16
C LEU A 57 -5.60 6.64 -15.70
N ALA A 58 -5.85 7.94 -15.50
CA ALA A 58 -4.83 8.87 -15.02
C ALA A 58 -4.38 8.48 -13.59
N THR A 59 -5.32 8.16 -12.72
CA THR A 59 -5.06 7.64 -11.36
C THR A 59 -4.23 6.37 -11.43
N ARG A 60 -4.58 5.43 -12.30
CA ARG A 60 -3.85 4.16 -12.43
C ARG A 60 -2.36 4.38 -12.75
N TYR A 61 -2.06 5.24 -13.72
CA TYR A 61 -0.67 5.54 -14.09
C TYR A 61 0.05 6.37 -13.03
N TRP A 62 -0.64 7.34 -12.43
CA TRP A 62 -0.09 8.14 -11.35
C TRP A 62 0.31 7.26 -10.16
N VAL A 63 -0.58 6.36 -9.72
CA VAL A 63 -0.32 5.43 -8.62
C VAL A 63 0.85 4.50 -8.96
N GLN A 64 0.92 4.00 -10.20
CA GLN A 64 2.04 3.15 -10.62
C GLN A 64 3.38 3.89 -10.52
N GLY A 65 3.45 5.13 -11.01
CA GLY A 65 4.66 5.95 -10.91
C GLY A 65 5.00 6.33 -9.47
N PHE A 66 3.98 6.71 -8.68
CA PHE A 66 4.14 7.04 -7.26
C PHE A 66 4.74 5.87 -6.49
N LEU A 67 4.18 4.66 -6.63
CA LEU A 67 4.67 3.48 -5.92
C LEU A 67 6.11 3.16 -6.32
N SER A 68 6.46 3.18 -7.61
CA SER A 68 7.85 2.96 -8.04
C SER A 68 8.83 4.00 -7.49
N GLY A 69 8.40 5.25 -7.33
CA GLY A 69 9.21 6.29 -6.69
C GLY A 69 9.20 6.27 -5.15
N ASN A 70 8.34 5.46 -4.55
CA ASN A 70 8.13 5.38 -3.11
C ASN A 70 8.44 3.98 -2.54
N GLU A 71 9.17 3.16 -3.30
CA GLU A 71 9.58 1.84 -2.86
C GLU A 71 10.41 1.91 -1.56
N PRO A 72 10.19 0.98 -0.62
CA PRO A 72 11.04 0.79 0.54
C PRO A 72 12.49 0.56 0.14
N ALA A 73 13.42 1.11 0.92
CA ALA A 73 14.85 0.97 0.68
C ALA A 73 15.29 -0.50 0.69
N TYR A 74 16.35 -0.79 -0.07
CA TYR A 74 17.01 -2.09 -0.04
C TYR A 74 17.54 -2.37 1.39
N PRO A 75 17.38 -3.59 1.93
CA PRO A 75 17.85 -3.91 3.27
C PRO A 75 19.37 -3.80 3.37
N VAL A 76 19.83 -3.21 4.47
CA VAL A 76 21.25 -3.06 4.82
C VAL A 76 21.48 -3.50 6.26
N ASP A 77 22.70 -3.86 6.60
CA ASP A 77 23.19 -3.98 7.97
C ASP A 77 24.33 -2.99 8.24
N ASP A 78 25.02 -3.16 9.37
CA ASP A 78 26.11 -2.27 9.80
C ASP A 78 27.30 -2.29 8.81
N ASP A 79 27.44 -3.35 8.02
CA ASP A 79 28.52 -3.52 7.03
C ASP A 79 28.08 -3.10 5.60
N GLY A 80 26.81 -2.70 5.43
CA GLY A 80 26.27 -2.16 4.19
C GLY A 80 25.21 -3.06 3.55
N TYR A 81 25.30 -3.26 2.24
CA TYR A 81 24.32 -4.07 1.52
C TYR A 81 24.45 -5.54 1.87
N LEU A 82 23.31 -6.18 2.15
CA LEU A 82 23.28 -7.61 2.39
C LEU A 82 23.57 -8.39 1.11
N GLU A 83 24.20 -9.54 1.28
CA GLU A 83 24.42 -10.51 0.22
C GLU A 83 23.10 -11.05 -0.37
N ASP A 84 23.17 -11.43 -1.63
CA ASP A 84 21.99 -11.77 -2.45
C ASP A 84 21.22 -13.01 -1.96
N ASP A 85 21.88 -13.90 -1.23
CA ASP A 85 21.31 -15.13 -0.67
C ASP A 85 20.75 -14.97 0.75
N ASP A 86 20.94 -13.80 1.37
CA ASP A 86 20.44 -13.47 2.71
C ASP A 86 18.89 -13.62 2.75
N PRO A 87 18.33 -14.31 3.76
CA PRO A 87 16.89 -14.47 3.91
C PRO A 87 16.10 -13.15 3.91
N ARG A 88 16.68 -12.07 4.43
CA ARG A 88 16.08 -10.72 4.46
C ARG A 88 15.93 -10.16 3.04
N ILE A 89 16.90 -10.42 2.15
CA ILE A 89 16.82 -10.03 0.74
C ILE A 89 15.73 -10.80 0.01
N LYS A 90 15.63 -12.12 0.25
CA LYS A 90 14.54 -12.92 -0.33
C LYS A 90 13.17 -12.43 0.13
N LYS A 91 13.01 -12.12 1.42
CA LYS A 91 11.79 -11.54 1.99
C LYS A 91 11.47 -10.17 1.38
N TRP A 92 12.45 -9.29 1.29
CA TRP A 92 12.28 -7.95 0.71
C TRP A 92 11.89 -8.03 -0.77
N ARG A 93 12.55 -8.86 -1.58
CA ARG A 93 12.22 -9.05 -3.00
C ARG A 93 10.77 -9.52 -3.19
N ALA A 94 10.34 -10.50 -2.40
CA ALA A 94 8.94 -10.95 -2.40
C ALA A 94 7.98 -9.82 -1.99
N ALA A 95 8.36 -9.04 -0.98
CA ALA A 95 7.55 -7.94 -0.48
C ALA A 95 7.41 -6.79 -1.50
N ILE A 96 8.47 -6.40 -2.21
CA ILE A 96 8.44 -5.34 -3.23
C ILE A 96 7.53 -5.71 -4.39
N GLN A 97 7.53 -6.97 -4.82
CA GLN A 97 6.63 -7.44 -5.88
C GLN A 97 5.15 -7.30 -5.49
N LEU A 98 4.81 -7.51 -4.22
CA LEU A 98 3.47 -7.26 -3.70
C LEU A 98 3.21 -5.77 -3.49
N PHE A 99 4.20 -4.98 -3.05
CA PHE A 99 4.09 -3.54 -2.84
C PHE A 99 3.61 -2.81 -4.11
N ALA A 100 4.16 -3.14 -5.28
CA ALA A 100 3.71 -2.58 -6.55
C ALA A 100 2.21 -2.86 -6.86
N LYS A 101 1.66 -3.96 -6.31
CA LYS A 101 0.27 -4.36 -6.47
C LYS A 101 -0.64 -3.75 -5.40
N THR A 102 -0.16 -3.63 -4.15
CA THR A 102 -1.01 -3.28 -2.99
C THR A 102 -0.78 -1.88 -2.44
N GLY A 103 0.38 -1.28 -2.68
CA GLY A 103 0.81 -0.04 -2.04
C GLY A 103 0.87 -0.12 -0.52
N LEU A 104 1.02 -1.33 0.04
CA LEU A 104 1.09 -1.56 1.47
C LEU A 104 2.52 -1.86 1.89
N TRP A 105 2.95 -1.23 2.98
CA TRP A 105 4.17 -1.61 3.66
C TRP A 105 4.04 -1.34 5.15
N VAL A 106 4.14 -2.40 5.93
CA VAL A 106 4.15 -2.34 7.39
C VAL A 106 5.58 -2.38 7.88
N ASP A 107 5.91 -1.49 8.81
CA ASP A 107 7.26 -1.28 9.37
C ASP A 107 7.63 -2.26 10.49
N HIS A 108 6.65 -3.00 11.01
CA HIS A 108 6.86 -4.00 12.06
C HIS A 108 6.63 -5.42 11.54
N GLU A 109 7.25 -6.37 12.24
CA GLU A 109 7.06 -7.79 11.97
C GLU A 109 5.64 -8.22 12.31
N ARG A 110 5.10 -9.09 11.45
CA ARG A 110 3.76 -9.66 11.62
C ARG A 110 3.82 -11.15 11.36
N VAL A 111 3.02 -11.89 12.12
CA VAL A 111 2.84 -13.34 11.97
C VAL A 111 1.37 -13.63 11.78
N CYS A 112 1.09 -14.70 11.04
CA CYS A 112 -0.27 -15.22 10.89
C CYS A 112 -0.79 -15.69 12.24
N GLU A 113 -1.91 -15.15 12.71
CA GLU A 113 -2.55 -15.54 13.98
C GLU A 113 -3.01 -17.01 13.99
N ARG A 114 -3.25 -17.61 12.82
CA ARG A 114 -3.72 -19.01 12.71
C ARG A 114 -2.59 -20.04 12.70
N CYS A 115 -1.48 -19.75 12.03
CA CYS A 115 -0.41 -20.74 11.80
C CYS A 115 0.99 -20.28 12.20
N GLY A 116 1.15 -19.06 12.71
CA GLY A 116 2.44 -18.49 13.12
C GLY A 116 3.40 -18.15 11.97
N LYS A 117 3.00 -18.36 10.71
CA LYS A 117 3.82 -18.03 9.55
C LYS A 117 4.08 -16.54 9.48
N GLU A 118 5.34 -16.16 9.30
CA GLU A 118 5.74 -14.78 9.06
C GLU A 118 5.05 -14.19 7.82
N LEU A 119 4.50 -12.98 7.97
CA LEU A 119 3.82 -12.25 6.90
C LEU A 119 4.78 -11.26 6.26
N LEU A 120 4.61 -11.07 4.94
CA LEU A 120 5.32 -10.01 4.23
C LEU A 120 4.80 -8.63 4.70
N PRO A 121 5.67 -7.62 4.78
CA PRO A 121 5.25 -6.27 5.16
C PRO A 121 4.23 -5.68 4.20
N SER A 122 4.18 -6.15 2.95
CA SER A 122 3.23 -5.73 1.91
C SER A 122 2.01 -6.62 1.73
N SER A 123 1.83 -7.63 2.60
CA SER A 123 0.65 -8.50 2.55
C SER A 123 -0.62 -7.75 3.00
N PRO A 124 -1.72 -7.80 2.21
CA PRO A 124 -2.97 -7.09 2.50
C PRO A 124 -3.87 -7.79 3.53
N ALA A 125 -3.61 -9.07 3.82
CA ALA A 125 -4.53 -9.97 4.51
C ALA A 125 -4.64 -9.76 6.05
N GLY A 126 -4.40 -8.54 6.54
CA GLY A 126 -4.38 -8.26 7.97
C GLY A 126 -3.35 -9.13 8.70
N LEU A 127 -3.80 -9.89 9.71
CA LEU A 127 -2.98 -10.81 10.51
C LEU A 127 -3.19 -12.29 10.15
N ILE A 128 -3.80 -12.61 9.00
CA ILE A 128 -3.99 -13.99 8.53
C ILE A 128 -3.25 -14.16 7.19
N CYS A 129 -2.53 -15.25 6.99
CA CYS A 129 -1.85 -15.49 5.71
C CYS A 129 -2.84 -15.98 4.63
N GLU A 130 -2.50 -15.76 3.36
CA GLU A 130 -3.31 -16.15 2.19
C GLU A 130 -3.79 -17.61 2.25
N ARG A 131 -2.89 -18.54 2.60
CA ARG A 131 -3.22 -19.95 2.78
C ARG A 131 -4.33 -20.15 3.82
N CYS A 132 -4.20 -19.52 4.99
CA CYS A 132 -5.17 -19.69 6.07
C CYS A 132 -6.47 -18.91 5.82
N LEU A 133 -6.49 -17.95 4.91
CA LEU A 133 -7.72 -17.31 4.42
C LEU A 133 -8.47 -18.25 3.47
N GLU A 134 -7.77 -18.87 2.53
CA GLU A 134 -8.34 -19.85 1.59
C GLU A 134 -8.90 -21.08 2.33
N ASP A 135 -8.18 -21.58 3.34
CA ASP A 135 -8.62 -22.71 4.18
C ASP A 135 -9.83 -22.38 5.08
N GLY A 136 -10.27 -21.11 5.15
CA GLY A 136 -11.34 -20.64 6.04
C GLY A 136 -12.64 -20.23 5.36
N ILE A 137 -12.76 -20.43 4.04
CA ILE A 137 -13.99 -20.22 3.27
C ILE A 137 -14.69 -21.58 3.16
N GLU A 138 -15.39 -21.98 4.21
CA GLU A 138 -16.44 -23.04 4.16
C GLU A 138 -17.82 -22.41 4.27
#